data_AF-A0A2T0VTF4-F1
#
_entry.id   AF-A0A2T0VTF4-F1
#
_cell.length_a   1.000
_cell.length_b   1.000
_cell.length_c   1.000
_cell.angle_alpha   90.00
_cell.angle_beta   90.00
_cell.angle_gamma   90.00
#
_symmetry.space_group_name_H-M   'P 1'
#
loop_
_entity.id
_entity.type
_entity.pdbx_description
1 polymer ?
#
loop_
_entity_poly.entity_id
_entity_poly.type
_entity_poly.pdbx_seq_one_letter_code
_entity_poly.pdbx_strand_id
1 'polypeptide(L)'
;MSDIQLRLPSGEFVPLSSTATLTPVVSQSSIERQGGTLAVSVQANLPDGVDLGTAMARVDELAAQTLPDGMGIVYTGEAASLGDSQSGMYMVFGVAAIVVFLVLAAQFESIASAVVIMLTVPFGLAAALLAISITGGSLNYYSQIGLVLLIGVMAKNGILIVEFANQLREAGQDIDSAIRDALRLRIRPVMMTMVSTVFGGLPLVLSSGAGAEARVAVGWVIVGGLGFATVFTLFLTPVFYRWITVWGAEPGTSARRLHKERALLTAAE
;
A
#
# COMPACT_ATOMS: atom_id res chain seq x y z
N MET A 1 -31.00 18.18 55.25
CA MET A 1 -31.64 19.47 54.89
C MET A 1 -32.26 20.19 56.08
N SER A 2 -32.51 19.51 57.20
CA SER A 2 -32.95 20.12 58.46
C SER A 2 -31.90 21.05 59.10
N ASP A 3 -30.61 20.85 58.80
CA ASP A 3 -29.51 21.64 59.39
C ASP A 3 -29.11 22.88 58.57
N ILE A 4 -29.72 23.09 57.39
CA ILE A 4 -29.47 24.27 56.55
C ILE A 4 -30.59 25.27 56.81
N GLN A 5 -30.26 26.40 57.44
CA GLN A 5 -31.21 27.45 57.79
C GLN A 5 -31.10 28.64 56.83
N LEU A 6 -32.24 29.14 56.35
CA LEU A 6 -32.34 30.35 55.55
C LEU A 6 -32.78 31.52 56.44
N ARG A 7 -32.09 32.66 56.35
CA ARG A 7 -32.46 33.88 57.06
C ARG A 7 -33.36 34.74 56.18
N LEU A 8 -34.57 35.04 56.64
CA LEU A 8 -35.49 35.95 55.94
C LEU A 8 -35.08 37.42 56.13
N PRO A 9 -35.54 38.34 55.26
CA PRO A 9 -35.36 39.78 55.45
C PRO A 9 -35.94 40.30 56.78
N SER A 10 -36.92 39.60 57.35
CA SER A 10 -37.50 39.85 58.67
C SER A 10 -36.59 39.45 59.84
N GLY A 11 -35.46 38.79 59.58
CA GLY A 11 -34.49 38.34 60.60
C GLY A 11 -34.75 36.94 61.16
N GLU A 12 -35.85 36.30 60.79
CA GLU A 12 -36.24 34.96 61.23
C GLU A 12 -35.50 33.85 60.46
N PHE A 13 -35.22 32.73 61.12
CA PHE A 13 -34.54 31.57 60.52
C PHE A 13 -35.54 30.46 60.25
N VAL A 14 -35.60 30.01 59.00
CA VAL A 14 -36.50 28.95 58.55
C VAL A 14 -35.68 27.81 57.93
N PRO A 15 -35.94 26.54 58.30
CA PRO A 15 -35.20 25.41 57.73
C PRO A 15 -35.50 25.25 56.23
N LEU A 16 -34.47 24.99 55.43
CA LEU A 16 -34.58 24.83 53.97
C LEU A 16 -35.60 23.74 53.56
N SER A 17 -35.82 22.74 54.42
CA SER A 17 -36.80 21.67 54.22
C SER A 17 -38.26 22.13 54.21
N SER A 18 -38.59 23.33 54.69
CA SER A 18 -39.97 23.86 54.64
C SER A 18 -40.30 24.58 53.33
N THR A 19 -39.30 24.89 52.50
CA THR A 19 -39.48 25.64 51.24
C THR A 19 -39.01 24.87 50.01
N ALA A 20 -38.12 23.88 50.15
CA ALA A 20 -37.63 23.07 49.05
C ALA A 20 -37.75 21.57 49.35
N THR A 21 -38.15 20.79 48.35
CA THR A 21 -38.17 19.33 48.41
C THR A 21 -37.05 18.76 47.54
N LEU A 22 -36.15 17.99 48.14
CA LEU A 22 -35.11 17.29 47.39
C LEU A 22 -35.66 15.95 46.89
N THR A 23 -35.67 15.76 45.58
CA THR A 23 -35.98 14.47 44.97
C THR A 23 -34.70 13.88 44.40
N PRO A 24 -34.26 12.69 44.88
CA PRO A 24 -33.13 12.02 44.26
C PRO A 24 -33.54 11.61 42.84
N VAL A 25 -32.87 12.19 41.85
CA VAL A 25 -33.05 11.86 40.44
C VAL A 25 -31.78 11.19 39.93
N VAL A 26 -31.95 10.09 39.18
CA VAL A 26 -30.84 9.47 38.47
C VAL A 26 -30.66 10.25 37.17
N SER A 27 -29.62 11.09 37.13
CA SER A 27 -29.21 11.79 35.91
C SER A 27 -27.90 11.20 35.37
N GLN A 28 -27.68 11.32 34.06
CA GLN A 28 -26.38 11.00 33.48
C GLN A 28 -25.33 12.00 33.98
N SER A 29 -24.17 11.51 34.41
CA SER A 29 -23.05 12.33 34.90
C SER A 29 -22.35 13.10 33.78
N SER A 30 -22.42 12.60 32.54
CA SER A 30 -21.89 13.24 31.33
C SER A 30 -22.80 12.95 30.15
N ILE A 31 -22.91 13.94 29.26
CA ILE A 31 -23.60 13.80 27.97
C ILE A 31 -22.53 13.86 26.90
N GLU A 32 -22.25 12.72 26.28
CA GLU A 32 -21.29 12.64 25.17
C GLU A 32 -21.97 12.95 23.84
N ARG A 33 -21.25 13.67 22.98
CA ARG A 33 -21.70 14.03 21.63
C ARG A 33 -20.56 13.84 20.64
N GLN A 34 -20.86 13.23 19.51
CA GLN A 34 -19.94 13.07 18.39
C GLN A 34 -20.57 13.70 17.14
N GLY A 35 -19.86 14.61 16.49
CA GLY A 35 -20.39 15.31 15.30
C GLY A 35 -21.68 16.12 15.56
N GLY A 36 -21.94 16.52 16.81
CA GLY A 36 -23.14 17.27 17.22
C GLY A 36 -24.33 16.40 17.68
N THR A 37 -24.30 15.10 17.42
CA THR A 37 -25.36 14.15 17.82
C THR A 37 -24.99 13.46 19.14
N LEU A 38 -26.00 13.12 19.95
CA LEU A 38 -25.81 12.31 21.16
C LEU A 38 -25.16 10.98 20.80
N ALA A 39 -24.09 10.63 21.50
CA ALA A 39 -23.30 9.44 21.22
C ALA A 39 -22.96 8.68 22.50
N VAL A 40 -22.73 7.39 22.36
CA VAL A 40 -22.21 6.53 23.43
C VAL A 40 -20.89 5.96 22.93
N SER A 41 -19.80 6.27 23.63
CA SER A 41 -18.49 5.74 23.28
C SER A 41 -18.38 4.26 23.64
N VAL A 42 -18.01 3.43 22.66
CA VAL A 42 -17.73 2.00 22.84
C VAL A 42 -16.31 1.73 22.40
N GLN A 43 -15.54 1.05 23.25
CA GLN A 43 -14.17 0.64 22.96
C GLN A 43 -14.07 -0.89 23.11
N ALA A 44 -13.37 -1.52 22.18
CA ALA A 44 -13.09 -2.94 22.21
C ALA A 44 -11.67 -3.19 21.69
N ASN A 45 -10.97 -4.12 22.33
CA ASN A 45 -9.68 -4.60 21.85
C ASN A 45 -9.92 -5.70 20.81
N LEU A 46 -9.05 -5.77 19.81
CA LEU A 46 -9.10 -6.84 18.82
C LEU A 46 -8.61 -8.16 19.43
N PRO A 47 -9.33 -9.27 19.20
CA PRO A 47 -8.81 -10.59 19.52
C PRO A 47 -7.63 -10.97 18.61
N ASP A 48 -6.75 -11.84 19.10
CA ASP A 48 -5.59 -12.31 18.35
C ASP A 48 -6.00 -12.93 17.00
N GLY A 49 -5.36 -12.49 15.92
CA GLY A 49 -5.59 -13.00 14.56
C GLY A 49 -6.79 -12.39 13.81
N VAL A 50 -7.45 -11.37 14.36
CA VAL A 50 -8.53 -10.65 13.67
C VAL A 50 -8.05 -9.28 13.22
N ASP A 51 -8.15 -9.01 11.91
CA ASP A 51 -7.84 -7.70 11.34
C ASP A 51 -8.92 -6.66 11.66
N LEU A 52 -8.50 -5.40 11.85
CA LEU A 52 -9.39 -4.29 12.17
C LEU A 52 -10.52 -4.11 11.14
N GLY A 53 -10.22 -4.26 9.85
CA GLY A 53 -11.22 -4.17 8.79
C GLY A 53 -12.30 -5.26 8.88
N THR A 54 -11.92 -6.48 9.22
CA THR A 54 -12.85 -7.60 9.43
C THR A 54 -13.72 -7.37 10.67
N ALA A 55 -13.12 -6.87 11.75
CA ALA A 55 -13.84 -6.50 12.95
C ALA A 55 -14.87 -5.38 12.67
N MET A 56 -14.47 -4.34 11.93
CA MET A 56 -15.37 -3.25 11.53
C MET A 56 -16.54 -3.75 10.68
N ALA A 57 -16.26 -4.57 9.65
CA ALA A 57 -17.32 -5.15 8.81
C ALA A 57 -18.32 -5.97 9.64
N ARG A 58 -17.83 -6.72 10.65
CA ARG A 58 -18.69 -7.49 11.54
C ARG A 58 -19.52 -6.60 12.47
N VAL A 59 -18.93 -5.50 12.96
CA VAL A 59 -19.63 -4.50 13.76
C VAL A 59 -20.72 -3.84 12.92
N ASP A 60 -20.45 -3.45 11.67
CA ASP A 60 -21.44 -2.88 10.75
C ASP A 60 -22.60 -3.85 10.46
N GLU A 61 -22.31 -5.14 10.34
CA GLU A 61 -23.35 -6.18 10.14
C GLU A 61 -24.23 -6.34 11.38
N LEU A 62 -23.64 -6.37 12.58
CA LEU A 62 -24.36 -6.43 13.86
C LEU A 62 -25.18 -5.15 14.10
N ALA A 63 -24.60 -4.01 13.74
CA ALA A 63 -25.21 -2.69 13.81
C ALA A 63 -26.50 -2.66 12.99
N ALA A 64 -26.44 -3.13 11.73
CA ALA A 64 -27.60 -3.18 10.85
C ALA A 64 -28.74 -4.08 11.38
N GLN A 65 -28.45 -5.07 12.23
CA GLN A 65 -29.45 -5.99 12.79
C GLN A 65 -30.00 -5.55 14.15
N THR A 66 -29.20 -4.82 14.93
CA THR A 66 -29.49 -4.56 16.35
C THR A 66 -29.87 -3.11 16.62
N LEU A 67 -29.40 -2.16 15.81
CA LEU A 67 -29.64 -0.74 16.04
C LEU A 67 -31.01 -0.33 15.49
N PRO A 68 -31.78 0.48 16.25
CA PRO A 68 -33.01 1.08 15.75
C PRO A 68 -32.75 2.06 14.60
N ASP A 69 -33.77 2.26 13.76
CA ASP A 69 -33.74 3.25 12.67
C ASP A 69 -33.38 4.64 13.21
N GLY A 70 -32.38 5.27 12.59
CA GLY A 70 -31.87 6.60 12.97
C GLY A 70 -30.68 6.59 13.93
N MET A 71 -30.23 5.42 14.41
CA MET A 71 -28.95 5.29 15.11
C MET A 71 -27.86 4.80 14.15
N GLY A 72 -26.70 5.44 14.17
CA GLY A 72 -25.57 5.11 13.31
C GLY A 72 -24.28 4.96 14.10
N ILE A 73 -23.32 4.25 13.53
CA ILE A 73 -21.97 4.10 14.10
C ILE A 73 -21.06 5.14 13.49
N VAL A 74 -20.29 5.82 14.35
CA VAL A 74 -19.21 6.70 13.93
C VAL A 74 -17.91 6.13 14.47
N TYR A 75 -17.07 5.60 13.57
CA TYR A 75 -15.75 5.13 13.92
C TYR A 75 -14.84 6.30 14.30
N THR A 76 -13.94 6.10 15.26
CA THR A 76 -12.95 7.08 15.72
C THR A 76 -11.56 6.44 15.78
N GLY A 77 -10.51 7.27 15.88
CA GLY A 77 -9.13 6.79 15.97
C GLY A 77 -8.69 5.98 14.75
N GLU A 78 -8.06 4.83 14.99
CA GLU A 78 -7.50 3.97 13.94
C GLU A 78 -8.56 3.42 12.98
N ALA A 79 -9.76 3.09 13.49
CA ALA A 79 -10.88 2.62 12.68
C ALA A 79 -11.39 3.70 11.71
N ALA A 80 -11.42 4.97 12.14
CA ALA A 80 -11.77 6.08 11.25
C ALA A 80 -10.73 6.24 10.13
N SER A 81 -9.44 6.17 10.49
CA SER A 81 -8.36 6.29 9.50
C SER A 81 -8.37 5.17 8.48
N LEU A 82 -8.77 3.95 8.85
CA LEU A 82 -8.84 2.80 7.92
C LEU A 82 -9.80 3.07 6.76
N GLY A 83 -10.98 3.63 7.03
CA GLY A 83 -11.98 3.96 6.03
C GLY A 83 -11.51 5.03 5.04
N ASP A 84 -11.00 6.15 5.55
CA ASP A 84 -10.48 7.25 4.72
C ASP A 84 -9.29 6.80 3.85
N SER A 85 -8.46 5.93 4.41
CA SER A 85 -7.18 5.54 3.80
C SER A 85 -7.30 4.48 2.72
N GLN A 86 -8.37 3.68 2.73
CA GLN A 86 -8.57 2.66 1.71
C GLN A 86 -8.75 3.28 0.31
N SER A 87 -9.43 4.44 0.22
CA SER A 87 -9.56 5.17 -1.06
C SER A 87 -8.23 5.80 -1.51
N GLY A 88 -7.48 6.38 -0.56
CA GLY A 88 -6.18 6.99 -0.81
C GLY A 88 -5.16 5.96 -1.30
N MET A 89 -5.22 4.73 -0.80
CA MET A 89 -4.34 3.63 -1.21
C MET A 89 -4.44 3.36 -2.71
N TYR A 90 -5.64 3.11 -3.25
CA TYR A 90 -5.81 2.82 -4.67
C TYR A 90 -5.32 3.98 -5.55
N MET A 91 -5.53 5.22 -5.11
CA MET A 91 -5.00 6.40 -5.81
C MET A 91 -3.47 6.42 -5.83
N VAL A 92 -2.81 6.18 -4.69
CA VAL A 92 -1.34 6.15 -4.59
C VAL A 92 -0.75 5.04 -5.46
N PHE A 93 -1.31 3.82 -5.41
CA PHE A 93 -0.85 2.73 -6.27
C PHE A 93 -1.07 3.03 -7.76
N GLY A 94 -2.23 3.58 -8.12
CA GLY A 94 -2.52 3.98 -9.50
C GLY A 94 -1.55 5.04 -10.01
N VAL A 95 -1.30 6.09 -9.23
CA VAL A 95 -0.33 7.14 -9.57
C VAL A 95 1.08 6.57 -9.65
N ALA A 96 1.51 5.74 -8.69
CA ALA A 96 2.83 5.12 -8.72
C ALA A 96 3.02 4.23 -9.96
N ALA A 97 2.02 3.41 -10.30
CA ALA A 97 2.06 2.56 -11.49
C ALA A 97 2.11 3.39 -12.78
N ILE A 98 1.34 4.49 -12.88
CA ILE A 98 1.37 5.39 -14.03
C ILE A 98 2.73 6.07 -14.15
N VAL A 99 3.27 6.61 -13.06
CA VAL A 99 4.58 7.29 -13.06
C VAL A 99 5.68 6.32 -13.46
N VAL A 100 5.72 5.12 -12.87
CA VAL A 100 6.70 4.09 -13.26
C VAL A 100 6.53 3.71 -14.72
N PHE A 101 5.30 3.48 -15.20
CA PHE A 101 5.03 3.18 -16.61
C PHE A 101 5.53 4.27 -17.55
N LEU A 102 5.24 5.54 -17.26
CA LEU A 102 5.67 6.67 -18.10
C LEU A 102 7.20 6.81 -18.10
N VAL A 103 7.84 6.66 -16.95
CA VAL A 103 9.31 6.69 -16.84
C VAL A 103 9.93 5.54 -17.65
N LEU A 104 9.38 4.33 -17.57
CA LEU A 104 9.85 3.19 -18.36
C LEU A 104 9.62 3.39 -19.86
N ALA A 105 8.46 3.90 -20.25
CA ALA A 105 8.14 4.16 -21.65
C ALA A 105 9.08 5.20 -22.26
N ALA A 106 9.41 6.25 -21.49
CA ALA A 106 10.41 7.24 -21.86
C ALA A 106 11.84 6.65 -21.90
N GLN A 107 12.21 5.84 -20.89
CA GLN A 107 13.54 5.22 -20.79
C GLN A 107 13.86 4.31 -21.97
N PHE A 108 12.89 3.51 -22.42
CA PHE A 108 13.07 2.57 -23.53
C PHE A 108 12.69 3.14 -24.89
N GLU A 109 12.18 4.38 -24.94
CA GLU A 109 11.52 4.94 -26.13
C GLU A 109 10.47 3.97 -26.72
N SER A 110 9.85 3.15 -25.86
CA SER A 110 9.06 1.99 -26.28
C SER A 110 8.01 1.63 -25.24
N ILE A 111 6.74 1.79 -25.62
CA ILE A 111 5.59 1.40 -24.80
C ILE A 111 5.58 -0.11 -24.60
N ALA A 112 5.92 -0.89 -25.62
CA ALA A 112 5.96 -2.36 -25.53
C ALA A 112 6.91 -2.84 -24.42
N SER A 113 8.11 -2.26 -24.35
CA SER A 113 9.11 -2.59 -23.31
C SER A 113 8.62 -2.21 -21.91
N ALA A 114 7.95 -1.06 -21.78
CA ALA A 114 7.36 -0.64 -20.52
C ALA A 114 6.22 -1.57 -20.06
N VAL A 115 5.34 -2.00 -20.98
CA VAL A 115 4.24 -2.93 -20.68
C VAL A 115 4.77 -4.29 -20.22
N VAL A 116 5.84 -4.81 -20.85
CA VAL A 116 6.49 -6.07 -20.43
C VAL A 116 6.87 -6.04 -18.95
N ILE A 117 7.49 -4.94 -18.50
CA ILE A 117 7.92 -4.79 -17.11
C ILE A 117 6.70 -4.60 -16.20
N MET A 118 5.74 -3.77 -16.60
CA MET A 118 4.53 -3.53 -15.80
C MET A 118 3.69 -4.79 -15.60
N LEU A 119 3.69 -5.73 -16.55
CA LEU A 119 3.01 -7.03 -16.38
C LEU A 119 3.65 -7.92 -15.31
N THR A 120 4.92 -7.70 -14.96
CA THR A 120 5.58 -8.46 -13.89
C THR A 120 5.23 -7.93 -12.50
N VAL A 121 4.85 -6.66 -12.38
CA VAL A 121 4.57 -5.99 -11.10
C VAL A 121 3.42 -6.65 -10.32
N PRO A 122 2.25 -6.96 -10.93
CA PRO A 122 1.17 -7.67 -10.23
C PRO A 122 1.60 -8.98 -9.58
N PHE A 123 2.52 -9.72 -10.21
CA PHE A 123 3.00 -11.01 -9.68
C PHE A 123 3.87 -10.83 -8.44
N GLY A 124 4.69 -9.79 -8.37
CA GLY A 124 5.46 -9.55 -7.15
C GLY A 124 4.67 -8.86 -6.05
N LEU A 125 3.67 -8.04 -6.40
CA LEU A 125 2.67 -7.60 -5.41
C LEU A 125 1.92 -8.80 -4.83
N ALA A 126 1.48 -9.74 -5.66
CA ALA A 126 0.87 -10.99 -5.19
C ALA A 126 1.83 -11.79 -4.30
N ALA A 127 3.11 -11.88 -4.67
CA ALA A 127 4.14 -12.54 -3.87
C ALA A 127 4.35 -11.89 -2.49
N ALA A 128 4.29 -10.55 -2.42
CA ALA A 128 4.39 -9.81 -1.17
C ALA A 128 3.17 -9.99 -0.28
N LEU A 129 1.96 -9.93 -0.86
CA LEU A 129 0.72 -10.20 -0.14
C LEU A 129 0.69 -11.63 0.41
N LEU A 130 1.18 -12.60 -0.37
CA LEU A 130 1.32 -13.99 0.04
C LEU A 130 2.29 -14.11 1.22
N ALA A 131 3.42 -13.40 1.18
CA ALA A 131 4.38 -13.39 2.27
C ALA A 131 3.80 -12.79 3.56
N ILE A 132 3.07 -11.67 3.48
CA ILE A 132 2.38 -11.07 4.63
C ILE A 132 1.33 -12.04 5.20
N SER A 133 0.57 -12.70 4.31
CA SER A 133 -0.47 -13.64 4.72
C SER A 133 0.08 -14.88 5.43
N ILE A 134 1.20 -15.44 4.96
CA ILE A 134 1.85 -16.59 5.64
C ILE A 134 2.37 -16.21 7.02
N THR A 135 2.79 -14.96 7.20
CA THR A 135 3.43 -14.51 8.45
C THR A 135 2.45 -13.96 9.46
N GLY A 136 1.15 -13.96 9.14
CA GLY A 136 0.08 -13.44 9.99
C GLY A 136 0.08 -11.92 10.14
N GLY A 137 0.73 -11.21 9.21
CA GLY A 137 0.69 -9.76 9.16
C GLY A 137 -0.60 -9.24 8.52
N SER A 138 -0.91 -7.96 8.76
CA SER A 138 -2.06 -7.28 8.18
C SER A 138 -1.64 -6.24 7.13
N LEU A 139 -2.57 -5.89 6.23
CA LEU A 139 -2.36 -4.84 5.24
C LEU A 139 -2.53 -3.45 5.87
N ASN A 140 -1.49 -2.97 6.55
CA ASN A 140 -1.43 -1.65 7.17
C ASN A 140 -0.67 -0.61 6.31
N TYR A 141 -0.63 0.65 6.75
CA TYR A 141 0.08 1.74 6.06
C TYR A 141 1.55 1.44 5.78
N TYR A 142 2.24 0.80 6.72
CA TYR A 142 3.66 0.46 6.55
C TYR A 142 3.84 -0.59 5.45
N SER A 143 3.01 -1.64 5.45
CA SER A 143 2.99 -2.65 4.39
C SER A 143 2.66 -2.03 3.03
N GLN A 144 1.75 -1.05 2.97
CA GLN A 144 1.42 -0.35 1.73
C GLN A 144 2.61 0.46 1.19
N ILE A 145 3.33 1.19 2.04
CA ILE A 145 4.57 1.89 1.64
C ILE A 145 5.60 0.88 1.12
N GLY A 146 5.74 -0.27 1.78
CA GLY A 146 6.59 -1.38 1.32
C GLY A 146 6.19 -1.90 -0.06
N LEU A 147 4.90 -2.04 -0.33
CA LEU A 147 4.38 -2.52 -1.62
C LEU A 147 4.66 -1.50 -2.74
N VAL A 148 4.52 -0.20 -2.47
CA VAL A 148 4.91 0.86 -3.43
C VAL A 148 6.41 0.81 -3.72
N LEU A 149 7.24 0.64 -2.69
CA LEU A 149 8.69 0.44 -2.86
C LEU A 149 8.99 -0.79 -3.72
N LEU A 150 8.25 -1.89 -3.51
CA LEU A 150 8.43 -3.13 -4.26
C LEU A 150 8.21 -2.93 -5.77
N ILE A 151 7.25 -2.11 -6.19
CA ILE A 151 7.03 -1.78 -7.61
C ILE A 151 8.33 -1.26 -8.25
N GLY A 152 9.00 -0.31 -7.59
CA GLY A 152 10.24 0.28 -8.09
C GLY A 152 11.41 -0.70 -8.09
N VAL A 153 11.56 -1.49 -7.02
CA VAL A 153 12.63 -2.50 -6.92
C VAL A 153 12.44 -3.58 -8.00
N MET A 154 11.21 -4.04 -8.23
CA MET A 154 10.90 -4.98 -9.29
C MET A 154 11.15 -4.40 -10.68
N ALA A 155 10.71 -3.16 -10.92
CA ALA A 155 10.94 -2.48 -12.18
C ALA A 155 12.44 -2.42 -12.50
N LYS A 156 13.30 -2.05 -11.53
CA LYS A 156 14.77 -2.07 -11.70
C LYS A 156 15.30 -3.41 -12.21
N ASN A 157 14.81 -4.52 -11.66
CA ASN A 157 15.26 -5.85 -12.07
C ASN A 157 14.77 -6.23 -13.46
N GLY A 158 13.53 -5.86 -13.80
CA GLY A 158 12.97 -6.03 -15.14
C GLY A 158 13.70 -5.19 -16.19
N ILE A 159 14.03 -3.93 -15.84
CA ILE A 159 14.75 -2.99 -16.71
C ILE A 159 16.04 -3.61 -17.23
N LEU A 160 16.87 -4.17 -16.33
CA LEU A 160 18.17 -4.75 -16.70
C LEU A 160 18.08 -5.85 -17.76
N ILE A 161 17.04 -6.70 -17.70
CA ILE A 161 16.84 -7.81 -18.64
C ILE A 161 16.33 -7.27 -19.98
N VAL A 162 15.31 -6.41 -19.94
CA VAL A 162 14.66 -5.85 -21.12
C VAL A 162 15.60 -4.93 -21.89
N GLU A 163 16.39 -4.10 -21.20
CA GLU A 163 17.40 -3.24 -21.80
C GLU A 163 18.44 -4.04 -22.58
N PHE A 164 18.97 -5.12 -21.98
CA PHE A 164 19.97 -5.95 -22.64
C PHE A 164 19.40 -6.73 -23.82
N ALA A 165 18.18 -7.23 -23.70
CA ALA A 165 17.49 -7.86 -24.81
C ALA A 165 17.25 -6.86 -25.96
N ASN A 166 16.88 -5.61 -25.65
CA ASN A 166 16.73 -4.55 -26.66
C ASN A 166 18.06 -4.23 -27.34
N GLN A 167 19.15 -4.06 -26.59
CA GLN A 167 20.49 -3.80 -27.14
C GLN A 167 20.94 -4.92 -28.09
N LEU A 168 20.71 -6.18 -27.73
CA LEU A 168 21.07 -7.33 -28.57
C LEU A 168 20.20 -7.43 -29.83
N ARG A 169 18.92 -7.06 -29.76
CA ARG A 169 18.04 -6.94 -30.93
C ARG A 169 18.44 -5.78 -31.84
N GLU A 170 18.89 -4.66 -31.27
CA GLU A 170 19.48 -3.55 -32.04
C GLU A 170 20.77 -3.97 -32.75
N ALA A 171 21.51 -4.93 -32.20
CA ALA A 171 22.65 -5.55 -32.86
C ALA A 171 22.24 -6.58 -33.94
N GLY A 172 20.94 -6.80 -34.16
CA GLY A 172 20.40 -7.69 -35.19
C GLY A 172 20.18 -9.14 -34.74
N GLN A 173 20.27 -9.45 -33.45
CA GLN A 173 19.94 -10.79 -32.96
C GLN A 173 18.44 -11.07 -32.99
N ASP A 174 18.08 -12.34 -33.23
CA ASP A 174 16.72 -12.83 -33.05
C ASP A 174 16.27 -12.72 -31.58
N ILE A 175 14.96 -12.59 -31.36
CA ILE A 175 14.34 -12.37 -30.04
C ILE A 175 14.76 -13.48 -29.06
N ASP A 176 14.72 -14.74 -29.48
CA ASP A 176 15.02 -15.87 -28.59
C ASP A 176 16.52 -15.96 -28.26
N SER A 177 17.40 -15.58 -29.19
CA SER A 177 18.84 -15.46 -28.90
C SER A 177 19.14 -14.30 -27.97
N ALA A 178 18.54 -13.13 -28.22
CA ALA A 178 18.74 -11.92 -27.44
C ALA A 178 18.32 -12.12 -25.98
N ILE A 179 17.18 -12.78 -25.74
CA ILE A 179 16.72 -13.11 -24.38
C ILE A 179 17.72 -14.03 -23.67
N ARG A 180 18.19 -15.08 -24.35
CA ARG A 180 19.12 -16.05 -23.74
C ARG A 180 20.45 -15.43 -23.36
N ASP A 181 21.00 -14.59 -24.24
CA ASP A 181 22.26 -13.90 -23.99
C ASP A 181 22.10 -12.78 -22.96
N ALA A 182 21.00 -12.03 -22.98
CA ALA A 182 20.67 -11.04 -21.95
C ALA A 182 20.60 -11.69 -20.56
N LEU A 183 19.91 -12.83 -20.43
CA LEU A 183 19.82 -13.57 -19.17
C LEU A 183 21.20 -14.06 -18.70
N ARG A 184 22.04 -14.61 -19.58
CA ARG A 184 23.40 -15.06 -19.23
C ARG A 184 24.26 -13.92 -18.67
N LEU A 185 24.15 -12.73 -19.26
CA LEU A 185 24.92 -11.56 -18.83
C LEU A 185 24.37 -10.92 -17.54
N ARG A 186 23.06 -11.04 -17.28
CA ARG A 186 22.39 -10.29 -16.22
C ARG A 186 21.96 -11.09 -15.00
N ILE A 187 21.89 -12.42 -15.08
CA ILE A 187 21.47 -13.23 -13.94
C ILE A 187 22.36 -13.04 -12.71
N ARG A 188 23.68 -12.88 -12.89
CA ARG A 188 24.63 -12.63 -11.78
C ARG A 188 24.38 -11.28 -11.11
N PRO A 189 24.37 -10.13 -11.82
CA PRO A 189 24.02 -8.84 -11.23
C PRO A 189 22.63 -8.80 -10.57
N VAL A 190 21.60 -9.36 -11.24
CA VAL A 190 20.23 -9.38 -10.70
C VAL A 190 20.18 -10.18 -9.41
N MET A 191 20.77 -11.38 -9.37
CA MET A 191 20.81 -12.16 -8.15
C MET A 191 21.58 -11.45 -7.03
N MET A 192 22.68 -10.76 -7.34
CA MET A 192 23.44 -9.99 -6.34
C MET A 192 22.57 -8.92 -5.68
N THR A 193 21.81 -8.15 -6.45
CA THR A 193 20.93 -7.12 -5.89
C THR A 193 19.79 -7.72 -5.11
N MET A 194 19.18 -8.80 -5.59
CA MET A 194 18.07 -9.47 -4.90
C MET A 194 18.51 -10.03 -3.56
N VAL A 195 19.60 -10.81 -3.56
CA VAL A 195 20.16 -11.38 -2.34
C VAL A 195 20.54 -10.26 -1.37
N SER A 196 21.24 -9.22 -1.83
CA SER A 196 21.61 -8.09 -0.97
C SER A 196 20.40 -7.40 -0.33
N THR A 197 19.35 -7.13 -1.10
CA THR A 197 18.14 -6.48 -0.57
C THR A 197 17.35 -7.40 0.37
N VAL A 198 17.27 -8.70 0.08
CA VAL A 198 16.64 -9.68 0.98
C VAL A 198 17.41 -9.80 2.29
N PHE A 199 18.74 -9.96 2.24
CA PHE A 199 19.58 -10.01 3.45
C PHE A 199 19.57 -8.67 4.20
N GLY A 200 19.52 -7.54 3.49
CA GLY A 200 19.37 -6.21 4.09
C GLY A 200 18.00 -5.96 4.73
N GLY A 201 16.95 -6.64 4.25
CA GLY A 201 15.61 -6.61 4.84
C GLY A 201 15.44 -7.56 6.04
N LEU A 202 16.31 -8.56 6.18
CA LEU A 202 16.21 -9.55 7.25
C LEU A 202 16.25 -8.95 8.67
N PRO A 203 17.10 -7.97 9.00
CA PRO A 203 17.09 -7.31 10.30
C PRO A 203 15.78 -6.59 10.62
N LEU A 204 15.03 -6.14 9.61
CA LEU A 204 13.75 -5.46 9.81
C LEU A 204 12.68 -6.45 10.30
N VAL A 205 12.66 -7.64 9.71
CA VAL A 205 11.78 -8.76 10.10
C VAL A 205 12.10 -9.28 11.50
N LEU A 206 13.39 -9.29 11.87
CA LEU A 206 13.85 -9.75 13.19
C LEU A 206 13.84 -8.65 14.26
N SER A 207 13.37 -7.45 13.92
CA SER A 207 13.44 -6.32 14.85
C SER A 207 12.41 -6.44 15.98
N SER A 208 12.82 -6.07 17.19
CA SER A 208 11.96 -6.04 18.37
C SER A 208 12.00 -4.67 19.06
N GLY A 209 11.08 -4.42 20.00
CA GLY A 209 10.99 -3.17 20.75
C GLY A 209 10.17 -2.07 20.06
N ALA A 210 10.42 -0.82 20.43
CA ALA A 210 9.64 0.32 19.94
C ALA A 210 9.69 0.45 18.40
N GLY A 211 8.52 0.58 17.78
CA GLY A 211 8.37 0.67 16.32
C GLY A 211 8.69 -0.62 15.56
N ALA A 212 8.75 -1.77 16.23
CA ALA A 212 8.97 -3.06 15.58
C ALA A 212 7.85 -3.39 14.59
N GLU A 213 6.60 -3.08 14.92
CA GLU A 213 5.45 -3.29 14.05
C GLU A 213 5.64 -2.69 12.65
N ALA A 214 6.08 -1.43 12.59
CA ALA A 214 6.34 -0.72 11.34
C ALA A 214 7.50 -1.36 10.53
N ARG A 215 8.58 -1.74 11.22
CA ARG A 215 9.76 -2.34 10.58
C ARG A 215 9.46 -3.75 10.07
N VAL A 216 8.75 -4.56 10.85
CA VAL A 216 8.37 -5.94 10.51
C VAL A 216 7.42 -5.94 9.31
N ALA A 217 6.43 -5.03 9.29
CA ALA A 217 5.51 -4.87 8.18
C ALA A 217 6.23 -4.59 6.84
N VAL A 218 7.11 -3.59 6.81
CA VAL A 218 7.91 -3.27 5.60
C VAL A 218 8.92 -4.38 5.29
N GLY A 219 9.52 -4.97 6.33
CA GLY A 219 10.49 -6.06 6.21
C GLY A 219 9.93 -7.28 5.50
N TRP A 220 8.71 -7.70 5.84
CA TRP A 220 8.07 -8.85 5.18
C TRP A 220 7.74 -8.59 3.71
N VAL A 221 7.35 -7.36 3.36
CA VAL A 221 7.14 -6.99 1.96
C VAL A 221 8.45 -7.07 1.17
N ILE A 222 9.55 -6.61 1.74
CA ILE A 222 10.86 -6.67 1.07
C ILE A 222 11.37 -8.11 1.01
N VAL A 223 11.48 -8.80 2.13
CA VAL A 223 12.08 -10.15 2.21
C VAL A 223 11.21 -11.17 1.47
N GLY A 224 9.92 -11.19 1.78
CA GLY A 224 8.98 -12.13 1.18
C GLY A 224 8.61 -11.74 -0.23
N GLY A 225 8.19 -10.50 -0.45
CA GLY A 225 7.82 -10.01 -1.77
C GLY A 225 8.96 -10.13 -2.78
N LEU A 226 10.15 -9.64 -2.45
CA LEU A 226 11.29 -9.73 -3.37
C LEU A 226 11.83 -11.15 -3.49
N GLY A 227 11.88 -11.90 -2.38
CA GLY A 227 12.33 -13.29 -2.38
C GLY A 227 11.51 -14.15 -3.35
N PHE A 228 10.19 -14.14 -3.19
CA PHE A 228 9.27 -14.87 -4.08
C PHE A 228 9.19 -14.24 -5.47
N ALA A 229 9.21 -12.90 -5.60
CA ALA A 229 9.17 -12.22 -6.89
C ALA A 229 10.43 -12.44 -7.74
N THR A 230 11.55 -12.87 -7.17
CA THR A 230 12.78 -13.17 -7.92
C THR A 230 12.53 -14.23 -8.99
N VAL A 231 11.83 -15.30 -8.62
CA VAL A 231 11.49 -16.39 -9.54
C VAL A 231 10.57 -15.85 -10.62
N PHE A 232 9.51 -15.13 -10.25
CA PHE A 232 8.60 -14.55 -11.23
C PHE A 232 9.31 -13.59 -12.17
N THR A 233 10.20 -12.72 -11.68
CA THR A 233 10.89 -11.74 -12.53
C THR A 233 11.86 -12.42 -13.50
N LEU A 234 12.61 -13.43 -13.08
CA LEU A 234 13.56 -14.10 -13.96
C LEU A 234 12.89 -14.98 -15.03
N PHE A 235 11.71 -15.55 -14.72
CA PHE A 235 11.01 -16.45 -15.63
C PHE A 235 9.90 -15.76 -16.44
N LEU A 236 9.07 -14.90 -15.83
CA LEU A 236 7.97 -14.22 -16.54
C LEU A 236 8.46 -13.07 -17.42
N THR A 237 9.46 -12.29 -17.00
CA THR A 237 9.97 -11.17 -17.82
C THR A 237 10.36 -11.62 -19.23
N PRO A 238 11.20 -12.67 -19.44
CA PRO A 238 11.54 -13.11 -20.78
C PRO A 238 10.35 -13.68 -21.57
N VAL A 239 9.38 -14.32 -20.90
CA VAL A 239 8.16 -14.84 -21.55
C VAL A 239 7.28 -13.69 -22.04
N PHE A 240 7.03 -12.69 -21.19
CA PHE A 240 6.27 -11.50 -21.57
C PHE A 240 6.99 -10.68 -22.62
N TYR A 241 8.31 -10.57 -22.51
CA TYR A 241 9.12 -9.92 -23.54
C TYR A 241 8.92 -10.60 -24.89
N ARG A 242 9.04 -11.92 -24.98
CA ARG A 242 8.80 -12.67 -26.23
C ARG A 242 7.39 -12.46 -26.77
N TRP A 243 6.35 -12.47 -25.95
CA TRP A 243 4.97 -12.30 -26.42
C TRP A 243 4.67 -10.90 -26.94
N ILE A 244 5.14 -9.87 -26.23
CA ILE A 244 4.73 -8.48 -26.51
C ILE A 244 5.62 -7.83 -27.57
N THR A 245 6.89 -8.19 -27.62
CA THR A 245 7.82 -7.58 -28.57
C THR A 245 7.59 -7.96 -30.02
N VAL A 246 6.76 -8.97 -30.27
CA VAL A 246 6.23 -9.31 -31.61
C VAL A 246 5.29 -8.22 -32.13
N TRP A 247 4.62 -7.47 -31.25
CA TRP A 247 3.70 -6.40 -31.61
C TRP A 247 4.31 -4.99 -31.48
N GLY A 248 5.55 -4.88 -30.99
CA GLY A 248 6.25 -3.62 -30.82
C GLY A 248 7.17 -3.29 -32.01
N ALA A 249 7.39 -2.00 -32.26
CA ALA A 249 8.41 -1.55 -33.19
C ALA A 249 9.81 -2.07 -32.77
N GLU A 250 10.67 -2.37 -33.74
CA GLU A 250 12.06 -2.75 -33.46
C GLU A 250 12.74 -1.67 -32.62
N PRO A 251 13.36 -2.02 -31.48
CA PRO A 251 14.10 -1.06 -30.67
C PRO A 251 15.14 -0.32 -31.55
N GLY A 252 15.25 1.00 -31.37
CA GLY A 252 16.22 1.83 -32.10
C GLY A 252 15.84 2.23 -33.55
N THR A 253 14.62 1.94 -34.03
CA THR A 253 14.18 2.39 -35.36
C THR A 253 14.17 3.93 -35.51
N SER A 254 13.78 4.66 -34.47
CA SER A 254 13.82 6.13 -34.44
C SER A 254 15.24 6.66 -34.57
N ALA A 255 16.19 6.11 -33.81
CA ALA A 255 17.61 6.49 -33.86
C ALA A 255 18.23 6.21 -35.24
N ARG A 256 17.94 5.04 -35.83
CA ARG A 256 18.39 4.70 -37.19
C ARG A 256 17.78 5.63 -38.26
N ARG A 257 16.52 6.02 -38.09
CA ARG A 257 15.84 6.98 -38.98
C ARG A 257 16.50 8.35 -38.91
N LEU A 258 16.81 8.83 -37.70
CA LEU A 258 17.48 10.11 -37.48
C LEU A 258 18.92 10.12 -38.03
N HIS A 259 19.66 9.02 -37.89
CA HIS A 259 20.98 8.87 -38.51
C HIS A 259 20.92 8.85 -40.04
N LYS A 260 19.91 8.19 -40.63
CA LYS A 260 19.67 8.25 -42.08
C LYS A 260 19.33 9.66 -42.53
N GLU A 261 18.46 10.37 -41.83
CA GLU A 261 18.08 11.75 -42.16
C GLU A 261 19.27 12.71 -42.05
N ARG A 262 20.11 12.60 -41.01
CA ARG A 262 21.35 13.38 -40.90
C ARG A 262 22.35 13.05 -42.00
N ALA A 263 22.54 11.77 -42.33
CA ALA A 263 23.44 11.35 -43.40
C ALA A 263 22.99 11.87 -44.76
N LEU A 264 21.69 11.90 -45.02
CA LEU A 264 21.10 12.46 -46.24
C LEU A 264 21.29 13.99 -46.32
N LEU A 265 21.16 14.70 -45.19
CA LEU A 265 21.41 16.15 -45.13
C LEU A 265 22.88 16.48 -45.38
N THR A 266 23.82 15.74 -44.79
CA THR A 266 25.26 15.93 -45.04
C THR A 266 25.73 15.51 -46.44
N ALA A 267 24.94 14.68 -47.14
CA ALA A 267 25.23 14.29 -48.53
C ALA A 267 24.60 15.23 -49.57
N ALA A 268 23.72 16.14 -49.12
CA ALA A 268 23.06 17.14 -49.96
C ALA A 268 23.75 18.52 -49.93
N GLU A 269 24.71 18.71 -49.02
CA GLU A 269 25.68 19.82 -48.98
C GLU A 269 26.96 19.47 -49.75
#